data_AF-V8NUP0-F1
#
_entry.id   AF-V8NUP0-F1
#
_cell.length_a   1.000
_cell.length_b   1.000
_cell.length_c   1.000
_cell.angle_alpha   90.00
_cell.angle_beta   90.00
_cell.angle_gamma   90.00
#
_symmetry.space_group_name_H-M   'P 1'
#
loop_
_entity.id
_entity.type
_entity.pdbx_description
1 polymer ?
#
loop_
_entity_poly.entity_id
_entity_poly.type
_entity_poly.pdbx_seq_one_letter_code
_entity_poly.pdbx_strand_id
1 'polypeptide(L)'
;MSPVTRRVPPSTELRAEVLVFILGTGSRCEKACNPQMGNLGHGRKLWTDTTCGYNSTELYCSYSENADLLCKRPKCSKCNSMNIHLAHPSSAMVDSSFRLPHTWWQSAQGVQREKIQLNLEAEFYFTHLIMIFKSPRPAAMVLERSQDFGKTWKPYKYFSINCSAAFGLDDDVTKKEALCTSRYSSHFPCSGGEVIYRALSPPNSADDPYSLKIQAQLKITNLRVQLLKRQSCPCHSNDLNANPPQLTYYAIYDFIVKGSCFCNGHADRCAPLKGFRPVKAAGVFHV
;
A
#
# COMPACT_ATOMS: atom_id res chain seq x y z
N MET A 1 26.01 55.89 -50.06
CA MET A 1 27.00 55.25 -49.15
C MET A 1 26.23 54.47 -48.11
N SER A 2 26.24 53.15 -48.28
CA SER A 2 25.48 52.19 -47.49
C SER A 2 26.05 52.02 -46.07
N PRO A 3 25.22 51.83 -45.03
CA PRO A 3 25.70 51.44 -43.72
C PRO A 3 26.08 49.95 -43.72
N VAL A 4 27.35 49.70 -43.43
CA VAL A 4 27.97 48.37 -43.38
C VAL A 4 27.59 47.67 -42.07
N THR A 5 26.94 46.52 -42.19
CA THR A 5 26.71 45.55 -41.13
C THR A 5 28.03 44.92 -40.67
N ARG A 6 28.35 45.01 -39.37
CA ARG A 6 29.39 44.18 -38.75
C ARG A 6 28.78 43.18 -37.77
N ARG A 7 29.11 41.91 -38.02
CA ARG A 7 28.64 40.72 -37.32
C ARG A 7 29.30 40.61 -35.95
N VAL A 8 28.50 40.20 -34.96
CA VAL A 8 28.91 39.78 -33.63
C VAL A 8 29.36 38.31 -33.69
N PRO A 9 30.51 37.92 -33.12
CA PRO A 9 30.91 36.52 -33.04
C PRO A 9 30.21 35.80 -31.87
N PRO A 10 29.74 34.54 -32.05
CA PRO A 10 29.22 33.72 -30.96
C PRO A 10 30.25 32.68 -30.49
N SER A 11 30.47 32.57 -29.17
CA SER A 11 31.01 31.40 -28.47
C SER A 11 31.00 31.71 -26.97
N THR A 12 30.51 30.89 -26.04
CA THR A 12 30.56 29.43 -25.92
C THR A 12 29.31 28.93 -25.19
N GLU A 13 28.38 28.29 -25.92
CA GLU A 13 27.39 27.40 -25.32
C GLU A 13 28.07 26.05 -25.04
N LEU A 14 27.91 25.56 -23.83
CA LEU A 14 28.37 24.25 -23.40
C LEU A 14 27.60 23.19 -24.20
N ARG A 15 28.19 22.72 -25.30
CA ARG A 15 27.70 21.55 -26.05
C ARG A 15 27.66 20.36 -25.09
N ALA A 16 26.45 19.89 -24.78
CA ALA A 16 26.28 18.52 -24.32
C ALA A 16 26.65 17.61 -25.50
N GLU A 17 27.86 17.05 -25.47
CA GLU A 17 28.22 15.96 -26.37
C GLU A 17 27.31 14.76 -26.09
N VAL A 18 26.51 14.41 -27.10
CA VAL A 18 25.77 13.15 -27.11
C VAL A 18 26.80 12.05 -27.34
N LEU A 19 27.30 11.47 -26.27
CA LEU A 19 28.05 10.22 -26.35
C LEU A 19 27.04 9.09 -26.57
N VAL A 20 26.78 8.78 -27.83
CA VAL A 20 26.02 7.57 -28.22
C VAL A 20 26.92 6.37 -27.92
N PHE A 21 26.81 5.83 -26.71
CA PHE A 21 27.24 4.47 -26.44
C PHE A 21 26.23 3.52 -27.10
N ILE A 22 26.53 3.09 -28.32
CA ILE A 22 25.91 1.92 -28.93
C ILE A 22 26.46 0.71 -28.18
N LEU A 23 25.70 0.17 -27.22
CA LEU A 23 25.73 -1.24 -26.79
C LEU A 23 24.51 -1.48 -25.86
N GLY A 24 23.45 -2.13 -26.37
CA GLY A 24 22.37 -2.70 -25.57
C GLY A 24 20.94 -2.22 -25.88
N THR A 25 20.34 -2.79 -26.93
CA THR A 25 18.88 -2.91 -27.21
C THR A 25 17.96 -1.82 -26.63
N GLY A 26 17.86 -0.69 -27.34
CA GLY A 26 16.77 0.24 -27.14
C GLY A 26 15.42 -0.47 -27.31
N SER A 27 14.55 -0.35 -26.32
CA SER A 27 13.15 -0.75 -26.45
C SER A 27 12.53 0.03 -27.61
N ARG A 28 12.34 -0.65 -28.74
CA ARG A 28 11.55 -0.16 -29.87
C ARG A 28 10.15 -0.70 -29.71
N CYS A 29 9.35 -0.02 -28.90
CA CYS A 29 7.91 -0.27 -28.91
C CYS A 29 7.36 0.11 -30.31
N GLU A 30 7.14 -0.89 -31.15
CA GLU A 30 6.52 -0.71 -32.48
C GLU A 30 4.99 -0.47 -32.39
N LYS A 31 4.39 -0.85 -31.25
CA LYS A 31 3.00 -0.61 -30.86
C LYS A 31 2.96 -0.06 -29.43
N ALA A 32 1.76 0.31 -28.95
CA ALA A 32 1.58 0.67 -27.55
C ALA A 32 2.11 -0.43 -26.62
N CYS A 33 2.93 -0.04 -25.66
CA CYS A 33 3.63 -0.95 -24.75
C CYS A 33 3.56 -0.45 -23.31
N ASN A 34 3.57 -1.36 -22.34
CA ASN A 34 3.47 -1.04 -20.92
C ASN A 34 4.61 -1.68 -20.14
N PRO A 35 5.12 -1.01 -19.09
CA PRO A 35 6.06 -1.63 -18.17
C PRO A 35 5.45 -2.83 -17.45
N GLN A 36 6.31 -3.77 -17.07
CA GLN A 36 5.91 -4.92 -16.27
C GLN A 36 5.23 -4.48 -14.96
N MET A 37 4.20 -5.22 -14.57
CA MET A 37 3.52 -5.01 -13.30
C MET A 37 4.37 -5.54 -12.14
N GLY A 38 4.36 -4.83 -11.01
CA GLY A 38 5.07 -5.19 -9.80
C GLY A 38 4.35 -4.71 -8.55
N ASN A 39 4.96 -4.98 -7.38
CA ASN A 39 4.53 -4.37 -6.11
C ASN A 39 5.20 -3.00 -5.97
N LEU A 40 4.44 -1.92 -6.06
CA LEU A 40 4.91 -0.54 -5.91
C LEU A 40 5.40 -0.24 -4.48
N GLY A 41 5.04 -1.06 -3.49
CA GLY A 41 5.57 -0.92 -2.12
C GLY A 41 7.04 -1.33 -1.98
N HIS A 42 7.54 -2.23 -2.84
CA HIS A 42 8.91 -2.74 -2.71
C HIS A 42 9.95 -1.62 -2.89
N GLY A 43 10.92 -1.59 -1.98
CA GLY A 43 11.99 -0.59 -1.97
C GLY A 43 11.53 0.82 -1.58
N ARG A 44 10.26 1.02 -1.18
CA ARG A 44 9.73 2.31 -0.73
C ARG A 44 9.40 2.27 0.75
N LYS A 45 9.47 3.44 1.39
CA LYS A 45 9.08 3.60 2.79
C LYS A 45 7.56 3.64 2.90
N LEU A 46 7.00 2.73 3.68
CA LEU A 46 5.64 2.89 4.21
C LEU A 46 5.66 3.72 5.49
N TRP A 47 4.76 4.71 5.54
CA TRP A 47 4.57 5.58 6.69
C TRP A 47 3.36 5.11 7.49
N THR A 48 3.50 5.06 8.81
CA THR A 48 2.44 4.75 9.76
C THR A 48 2.40 5.81 10.86
N ASP A 49 1.25 6.08 11.49
CA ASP A 49 1.20 7.06 12.59
C ASP A 49 1.88 6.48 13.83
N THR A 50 1.68 5.18 14.10
CA THR A 50 2.33 4.51 15.23
C THR A 50 2.99 3.18 14.86
N THR A 51 3.81 2.66 15.77
CA THR A 51 4.40 1.31 15.73
C THR A 51 4.58 0.85 17.17
N CYS A 52 4.30 -0.42 17.47
CA CYS A 52 4.45 -0.92 18.83
C CYS A 52 5.91 -0.85 19.30
N GLY A 53 6.08 -0.72 20.60
CA GLY A 53 7.39 -0.84 21.23
C GLY A 53 8.30 0.37 21.02
N TYR A 54 7.76 1.50 20.56
CA TYR A 54 8.52 2.70 20.19
C TYR A 54 9.20 3.37 21.41
N ASN A 55 8.45 3.52 22.50
CA ASN A 55 8.95 4.15 23.74
C ASN A 55 9.51 3.13 24.73
N SER A 56 8.85 1.99 24.87
CA SER A 56 9.18 0.94 25.83
C SER A 56 8.69 -0.41 25.33
N THR A 57 9.12 -1.50 25.95
CA THR A 57 8.60 -2.83 25.60
C THR A 57 7.11 -2.93 25.92
N GLU A 58 6.31 -3.32 24.93
CA GLU A 58 4.85 -3.52 25.05
C GLU A 58 4.51 -5.01 25.06
N LEU A 59 3.52 -5.44 25.86
CA LEU A 59 2.97 -6.80 25.80
C LEU A 59 1.81 -6.81 24.81
N TYR A 60 1.75 -7.82 23.95
CA TYR A 60 0.60 -8.02 23.05
C TYR A 60 0.19 -9.49 23.03
N CYS A 61 -1.08 -9.75 22.72
CA CYS A 61 -1.62 -11.09 22.58
C CYS A 61 -2.34 -11.23 21.25
N SER A 62 -2.08 -12.35 20.56
CA SER A 62 -2.72 -12.69 19.29
C SER A 62 -3.77 -13.78 19.50
N TYR A 63 -4.92 -13.59 18.85
CA TYR A 63 -6.07 -14.46 18.92
C TYR A 63 -6.26 -15.17 17.57
N SER A 64 -6.67 -16.43 17.63
CA SER A 64 -7.03 -17.22 16.46
C SER A 64 -8.11 -18.21 16.85
N GLU A 65 -8.90 -18.58 15.87
CA GLU A 65 -10.00 -19.52 15.98
C GLU A 65 -9.61 -20.90 15.41
N ASN A 66 -10.37 -21.92 15.81
CA ASN A 66 -10.39 -23.22 15.13
C ASN A 66 -11.54 -23.28 14.11
N ALA A 67 -11.73 -24.43 13.46
CA ALA A 67 -12.78 -24.62 12.46
C ALA A 67 -14.21 -24.41 13.02
N ASP A 68 -14.38 -24.65 14.33
CA ASP A 68 -15.66 -24.50 15.04
C ASP A 68 -15.88 -23.09 15.62
N LEU A 69 -15.04 -22.11 15.26
CA LEU A 69 -15.06 -20.72 15.75
C LEU A 69 -14.80 -20.55 17.26
N LEU A 70 -14.21 -21.55 17.93
CA LEU A 70 -13.75 -21.44 19.32
C LEU A 70 -12.38 -20.75 19.40
N CYS A 71 -12.17 -19.93 20.43
CA CYS A 71 -10.88 -19.30 20.66
C CYS A 71 -9.83 -20.36 20.99
N LYS A 72 -8.73 -20.38 20.23
CA LYS A 72 -7.49 -21.00 20.71
C LYS A 72 -6.93 -20.16 21.87
N ARG A 73 -6.11 -20.78 22.71
CA ARG A 73 -5.39 -20.04 23.77
C ARG A 73 -4.60 -18.88 23.12
N PRO A 74 -4.76 -17.64 23.62
CA PRO A 74 -4.06 -16.50 23.06
C PRO A 74 -2.55 -16.68 23.20
N LYS A 75 -1.81 -16.35 22.13
CA LYS A 75 -0.35 -16.35 22.15
C LYS A 75 0.14 -14.94 22.41
N CYS A 76 0.75 -14.73 23.57
CA CYS A 76 1.27 -13.43 23.97
C CYS A 76 2.79 -13.35 23.81
N SER A 77 3.27 -12.17 23.45
CA SER A 77 4.70 -11.88 23.28
C SER A 77 4.97 -10.40 23.56
N LYS A 78 6.25 -10.01 23.51
CA LYS A 78 6.73 -8.65 23.73
C LYS A 78 7.03 -7.99 22.38
N CYS A 79 6.72 -6.70 22.25
CA CYS A 79 7.15 -5.85 21.15
C CYS A 79 8.12 -4.78 21.66
N ASN A 80 9.25 -4.61 20.98
CA ASN A 80 10.24 -3.57 21.29
C ASN A 80 10.93 -3.13 20.00
N SER A 81 10.78 -1.86 19.61
CA SER A 81 11.30 -1.35 18.34
C SER A 81 12.84 -1.27 18.30
N MET A 82 13.50 -1.25 19.47
CA MET A 82 14.95 -1.23 19.59
C MET A 82 15.58 -2.63 19.47
N ASN A 83 14.77 -3.69 19.54
CA ASN A 83 15.23 -5.07 19.36
C ASN A 83 14.67 -5.65 18.07
N ILE A 84 15.53 -5.90 17.08
CA ILE A 84 15.13 -6.39 15.75
C ILE A 84 14.29 -7.68 15.78
N HIS A 85 14.48 -8.55 16.77
CA HIS A 85 13.72 -9.80 16.90
C HIS A 85 12.32 -9.62 17.52
N LEU A 86 12.07 -8.47 18.12
CA LEU A 86 10.80 -8.10 18.75
C LEU A 86 10.14 -6.89 18.06
N ALA A 87 10.76 -6.35 17.01
CA ALA A 87 10.28 -5.20 16.29
C ALA A 87 9.29 -5.61 15.19
N HIS A 88 8.24 -4.81 15.03
CA HIS A 88 7.22 -4.99 13.99
C HIS A 88 7.08 -3.71 13.15
N PRO A 89 8.13 -3.32 12.40
CA PRO A 89 8.19 -2.05 11.68
C PRO A 89 7.29 -2.02 10.45
N SER A 90 6.93 -0.82 9.97
CA SER A 90 6.10 -0.65 8.76
C SER A 90 6.71 -1.27 7.50
N SER A 91 8.04 -1.43 7.45
CA SER A 91 8.75 -2.08 6.35
C SER A 91 8.42 -3.56 6.21
N ALA A 92 7.98 -4.22 7.28
CA ALA A 92 7.57 -5.63 7.25
C ALA A 92 6.33 -5.86 6.36
N MET A 93 5.53 -4.83 6.10
CA MET A 93 4.37 -4.96 5.19
C MET A 93 4.75 -5.03 3.71
N VAL A 94 5.95 -4.59 3.33
CA VAL A 94 6.41 -4.52 1.93
C VAL A 94 7.72 -5.26 1.72
N ASP A 95 8.06 -6.14 2.65
CA ASP A 95 9.14 -7.07 2.47
C ASP A 95 8.70 -8.23 1.54
N SER A 96 9.56 -9.24 1.41
CA SER A 96 9.28 -10.38 0.56
C SER A 96 8.68 -11.48 1.42
N SER A 97 7.36 -11.65 1.41
CA SER A 97 6.68 -12.72 2.16
C SER A 97 7.18 -14.13 1.84
N PHE A 98 7.73 -14.35 0.64
CA PHE A 98 8.42 -15.60 0.30
C PHE A 98 9.76 -15.79 1.03
N ARG A 99 10.53 -14.73 1.27
CA ARG A 99 11.85 -14.78 1.93
C ARG A 99 11.76 -14.60 3.44
N LEU A 100 10.81 -13.80 3.90
CA LEU A 100 10.57 -13.44 5.29
C LEU A 100 9.11 -13.78 5.63
N PRO A 101 8.75 -15.07 5.69
CA PRO A 101 7.38 -15.45 6.03
C PRO A 101 7.06 -15.01 7.46
N HIS A 102 5.80 -14.61 7.67
CA HIS A 102 5.27 -14.26 8.98
C HIS A 102 5.90 -13.03 9.66
N THR A 103 6.50 -12.10 8.91
CA THR A 103 6.78 -10.74 9.39
C THR A 103 5.51 -9.88 9.29
N TRP A 104 5.34 -8.92 10.19
CA TRP A 104 4.20 -7.99 10.13
C TRP A 104 4.59 -6.65 10.73
N TRP A 105 3.85 -5.61 10.33
CA TRP A 105 3.80 -4.36 11.08
C TRP A 105 2.71 -4.41 12.13
N GLN A 106 2.94 -3.78 13.27
CA GLN A 106 1.97 -3.66 14.35
C GLN A 106 1.91 -2.22 14.88
N SER A 107 0.70 -1.68 15.00
CA SER A 107 0.46 -0.37 15.61
C SER A 107 0.78 -0.36 17.10
N ALA A 108 0.90 0.83 17.69
CA ALA A 108 0.91 0.96 19.15
C ALA A 108 -0.39 0.42 19.75
N GLN A 109 -0.31 0.02 21.02
CA GLN A 109 -1.45 -0.52 21.74
C GLN A 109 -2.55 0.54 21.98
N GLY A 110 -3.82 0.13 21.87
CA GLY A 110 -4.98 0.94 22.24
C GLY A 110 -5.43 1.96 21.19
N VAL A 111 -4.65 2.21 20.13
CA VAL A 111 -4.96 3.21 19.09
C VAL A 111 -6.30 2.92 18.42
N GLN A 112 -7.21 3.90 18.37
CA GLN A 112 -8.52 3.70 17.72
C GLN A 112 -8.49 3.91 16.22
N ARG A 113 -7.61 4.83 15.76
CA ARG A 113 -7.43 5.20 14.37
C ARG A 113 -5.96 5.11 14.03
N GLU A 114 -5.67 4.78 12.80
CA GLU A 114 -4.30 4.56 12.32
C GLU A 114 -4.23 4.82 10.81
N LYS A 115 -3.09 5.31 10.33
CA LYS A 115 -2.92 5.69 8.93
C LYS A 115 -1.73 4.96 8.35
N ILE A 116 -1.88 4.36 7.18
CA ILE A 116 -0.78 3.76 6.41
C ILE A 116 -0.69 4.52 5.09
N GLN A 117 0.50 4.99 4.72
CA GLN A 117 0.70 5.81 3.53
C GLN A 117 1.93 5.39 2.74
N LEU A 118 1.73 5.20 1.43
CA LEU A 118 2.78 5.00 0.44
C LEU A 118 2.91 6.27 -0.41
N ASN A 119 4.10 6.85 -0.43
CA ASN A 119 4.44 7.97 -1.30
C ASN A 119 5.30 7.45 -2.45
N LEU A 120 4.89 7.74 -3.68
CA LEU A 120 5.64 7.42 -4.88
C LEU A 120 6.41 8.65 -5.34
N GLU A 121 7.59 8.42 -5.89
CA GLU A 121 8.50 9.46 -6.37
C GLU A 121 8.07 10.05 -7.73
N ALA A 122 7.13 9.40 -8.41
CA ALA A 122 6.61 9.78 -9.72
C ALA A 122 5.14 9.33 -9.86
N GLU A 123 4.57 9.50 -11.05
CA GLU A 123 3.26 8.96 -11.40
C GLU A 123 3.35 7.47 -11.75
N PHE A 124 2.44 6.67 -11.20
CA PHE A 124 2.34 5.24 -11.46
C PHE A 124 0.90 4.85 -11.78
N TYR A 125 0.73 3.76 -12.51
CA TYR A 125 -0.55 3.06 -12.57
C TYR A 125 -0.70 2.13 -11.38
N PHE A 126 -1.78 2.32 -10.62
CA PHE A 126 -2.23 1.43 -9.57
C PHE A 126 -3.44 0.63 -10.04
N THR A 127 -3.39 -0.67 -9.85
CA THR A 127 -4.42 -1.60 -10.34
C THR A 127 -5.12 -2.32 -9.20
N HIS A 128 -4.37 -2.84 -8.22
CA HIS A 128 -4.92 -3.62 -7.12
C HIS A 128 -4.19 -3.33 -5.82
N LEU A 129 -4.94 -3.25 -4.72
CA LEU A 129 -4.40 -3.33 -3.36
C LEU A 129 -4.82 -4.67 -2.77
N ILE A 130 -3.88 -5.36 -2.13
CA ILE A 130 -4.14 -6.54 -1.31
C ILE A 130 -3.49 -6.28 0.04
N MET A 131 -4.29 -6.30 1.10
CA MET A 131 -3.81 -6.23 2.48
C MET A 131 -4.13 -7.55 3.17
N ILE A 132 -3.15 -8.13 3.87
CA ILE A 132 -3.33 -9.37 4.63
C ILE A 132 -3.16 -9.03 6.11
N PHE A 133 -4.26 -9.05 6.87
CA PHE A 133 -4.23 -8.68 8.27
C PHE A 133 -3.79 -9.83 9.16
N LYS A 134 -2.93 -9.54 10.13
CA LYS A 134 -2.60 -10.43 11.26
C LYS A 134 -3.61 -10.30 12.39
N SER A 135 -4.06 -9.07 12.68
CA SER A 135 -5.20 -8.83 13.56
C SER A 135 -6.51 -9.14 12.81
N PRO A 136 -7.67 -9.12 13.49
CA PRO A 136 -8.94 -9.00 12.78
C PRO A 136 -8.92 -7.76 11.89
N ARG A 137 -9.66 -7.82 10.78
CA ARG A 137 -9.83 -6.67 9.89
C ARG A 137 -10.54 -5.52 10.63
N PRO A 138 -10.37 -4.26 10.21
CA PRO A 138 -11.07 -3.14 10.82
C PRO A 138 -12.58 -3.20 10.55
N ALA A 139 -13.37 -2.76 11.52
CA ALA A 139 -14.83 -2.59 11.36
C ALA A 139 -15.15 -1.49 10.35
N ALA A 140 -14.25 -0.51 10.23
CA ALA A 140 -14.35 0.57 9.26
C ALA A 140 -12.94 1.01 8.83
N MET A 141 -12.73 1.16 7.53
CA MET A 141 -11.52 1.74 6.95
C MET A 141 -11.80 2.38 5.59
N VAL A 142 -10.90 3.25 5.13
CA VAL A 142 -11.01 3.94 3.83
C VAL A 142 -9.69 3.85 3.08
N LEU A 143 -9.77 3.53 1.79
CA LEU A 143 -8.68 3.64 0.84
C LEU A 143 -8.81 4.92 0.04
N GLU A 144 -7.75 5.70 -0.04
CA GLU A 144 -7.66 6.97 -0.75
C GLU A 144 -6.43 7.04 -1.62
N ARG A 145 -6.49 7.92 -2.62
CA ARG A 145 -5.38 8.24 -3.50
C ARG A 145 -5.13 9.73 -3.57
N SER A 146 -3.90 10.06 -3.94
CA SER A 146 -3.54 11.38 -4.44
C SER A 146 -3.00 11.25 -5.87
N GLN A 147 -3.27 12.27 -6.69
CA GLN A 147 -2.73 12.41 -8.05
C GLN A 147 -1.83 13.64 -8.20
N ASP A 148 -1.53 14.32 -7.08
CA ASP A 148 -0.83 15.61 -7.04
C ASP A 148 0.19 15.68 -5.91
N PHE A 149 0.85 14.55 -5.64
CA PHE A 149 1.92 14.38 -4.64
C PHE A 149 1.49 14.70 -3.20
N GLY A 150 0.22 14.45 -2.89
CA GLY A 150 -0.33 14.43 -1.53
C GLY A 150 -1.06 15.71 -1.16
N LYS A 151 -1.24 16.63 -2.11
CA LYS A 151 -1.95 17.90 -1.89
C LYS A 151 -3.44 17.69 -1.77
N THR A 152 -4.03 16.86 -2.63
CA THR A 152 -5.45 16.50 -2.57
C THR A 152 -5.63 14.99 -2.50
N TRP A 153 -6.71 14.58 -1.83
CA TRP A 153 -7.02 13.17 -1.62
C TRP A 153 -8.44 12.89 -2.07
N LYS A 154 -8.62 11.76 -2.77
CA LYS A 154 -9.92 11.26 -3.21
C LYS A 154 -10.10 9.81 -2.76
N PRO A 155 -11.30 9.44 -2.26
CA PRO A 155 -11.56 8.05 -1.90
C PRO A 155 -11.55 7.15 -3.13
N TYR A 156 -10.95 5.97 -2.98
CA TYR A 156 -11.12 4.85 -3.89
C TYR A 156 -12.27 3.96 -3.45
N LYS A 157 -12.31 3.60 -2.15
CA LYS A 157 -13.29 2.68 -1.59
C LYS A 157 -13.37 2.82 -0.08
N TYR A 158 -14.57 2.66 0.44
CA TYR A 158 -14.87 2.53 1.86
C TYR A 158 -15.11 1.05 2.19
N PHE A 159 -14.67 0.60 3.35
CA PHE A 159 -14.89 -0.76 3.84
C PHE A 159 -15.53 -0.67 5.22
N SER A 160 -16.68 -1.30 5.42
CA SER A 160 -17.35 -1.31 6.72
C SER A 160 -18.23 -2.53 6.90
N ILE A 161 -18.36 -3.02 8.14
CA ILE A 161 -19.37 -4.02 8.50
C ILE A 161 -20.79 -3.56 8.17
N ASN A 162 -21.02 -2.25 8.19
CA ASN A 162 -22.29 -1.63 7.84
C ASN A 162 -21.98 -0.28 7.18
N CYS A 163 -22.07 -0.25 5.85
CA CYS A 163 -21.75 0.92 5.03
C CYS A 163 -22.67 2.11 5.32
N SER A 164 -23.98 1.83 5.49
CA SER A 164 -24.97 2.86 5.80
C SER A 164 -24.71 3.50 7.16
N ALA A 165 -24.50 2.68 8.20
CA ALA A 165 -24.28 3.17 9.56
C ALA A 165 -22.92 3.90 9.73
N ALA A 166 -21.87 3.44 9.06
CA ALA A 166 -20.53 4.01 9.24
C ALA A 166 -20.26 5.24 8.35
N PHE A 167 -20.81 5.26 7.13
CA PHE A 167 -20.46 6.27 6.12
C PHE A 167 -21.67 6.89 5.41
N GLY A 168 -22.90 6.45 5.68
CA GLY A 168 -24.08 6.88 4.94
C GLY A 168 -24.04 6.47 3.46
N LEU A 169 -23.35 5.36 3.15
CA LEU A 169 -23.15 4.87 1.78
C LEU A 169 -23.87 3.55 1.56
N ASP A 170 -24.30 3.34 0.32
CA ASP A 170 -24.77 2.04 -0.16
C ASP A 170 -23.63 1.00 -0.15
N ASP A 171 -23.98 -0.27 0.07
CA ASP A 171 -23.04 -1.40 0.02
C ASP A 171 -22.99 -2.01 -1.38
N ASP A 172 -21.79 -2.21 -1.92
CA ASP A 172 -21.59 -2.77 -3.27
C ASP A 172 -22.05 -4.22 -3.45
N VAL A 173 -22.28 -4.93 -2.33
CA VAL A 173 -22.94 -6.23 -2.32
C VAL A 173 -24.41 -6.11 -2.75
N THR A 174 -25.06 -4.99 -2.45
CA THR A 174 -26.48 -4.73 -2.76
C THR A 174 -26.66 -3.82 -3.99
N LYS A 175 -25.82 -2.79 -4.13
CA LYS A 175 -25.87 -1.81 -5.22
C LYS A 175 -24.53 -1.81 -5.95
N LYS A 176 -24.51 -2.44 -7.13
CA LYS A 176 -23.29 -2.50 -7.96
C LYS A 176 -22.67 -1.11 -8.11
N GLU A 177 -21.34 -1.07 -8.05
CA GLU A 177 -20.52 0.15 -8.18
C GLU A 177 -20.62 1.16 -7.03
N ALA A 178 -21.31 0.83 -5.93
CA ALA A 178 -21.29 1.68 -4.74
C ALA A 178 -19.86 1.87 -4.19
N LEU A 179 -19.61 3.01 -3.56
CA LEU A 179 -18.28 3.38 -3.04
C LEU A 179 -17.89 2.62 -1.76
N CYS A 180 -18.83 1.97 -1.09
CA CYS A 180 -18.57 1.17 0.11
C CYS A 180 -18.78 -0.32 -0.15
N THR A 181 -18.09 -1.18 0.60
CA THR A 181 -18.28 -2.63 0.58
C THR A 181 -18.16 -3.22 1.98
N SER A 182 -19.02 -4.18 2.32
CA SER A 182 -18.87 -4.99 3.54
C SER A 182 -18.11 -6.31 3.34
N ARG A 183 -17.81 -6.67 2.09
CA ARG A 183 -17.22 -7.96 1.70
C ARG A 183 -15.94 -8.32 2.47
N TYR A 184 -15.15 -7.32 2.83
CA TYR A 184 -13.85 -7.48 3.49
C TYR A 184 -13.82 -6.94 4.93
N SER A 185 -14.98 -6.82 5.59
CA SER A 185 -15.10 -6.23 6.93
C SER A 185 -15.55 -7.21 8.00
N SER A 186 -15.70 -8.50 7.66
CA SER A 186 -15.92 -9.54 8.68
C SER A 186 -14.69 -9.66 9.58
N HIS A 187 -14.92 -9.81 10.88
CA HIS A 187 -13.90 -10.07 11.88
C HIS A 187 -13.25 -11.46 11.71
N PHE A 188 -13.95 -12.43 11.09
CA PHE A 188 -13.39 -13.74 10.76
C PHE A 188 -12.84 -13.76 9.32
N PRO A 189 -11.66 -14.37 9.07
CA PRO A 189 -10.83 -15.01 10.08
C PRO A 189 -10.12 -13.98 10.96
N CYS A 190 -9.84 -14.32 12.23
CA CYS A 190 -9.23 -13.37 13.17
C CYS A 190 -7.75 -13.09 12.89
N SER A 191 -7.13 -13.91 12.04
CA SER A 191 -5.80 -13.71 11.47
C SER A 191 -5.80 -14.24 10.03
N GLY A 192 -5.08 -13.58 9.14
CA GLY A 192 -5.03 -13.91 7.71
C GLY A 192 -6.20 -13.34 6.91
N GLY A 193 -7.01 -12.46 7.50
CA GLY A 193 -8.12 -11.81 6.81
C GLY A 193 -7.62 -10.86 5.73
N GLU A 194 -8.08 -11.05 4.49
CA GLU A 194 -7.68 -10.22 3.36
C GLU A 194 -8.64 -9.05 3.14
N VAL A 195 -8.10 -7.91 2.69
CA VAL A 195 -8.84 -6.79 2.10
C VAL A 195 -8.30 -6.54 0.70
N ILE A 196 -9.18 -6.60 -0.30
CA ILE A 196 -8.79 -6.45 -1.70
C ILE A 196 -9.55 -5.29 -2.32
N TYR A 197 -8.83 -4.43 -3.04
CA TYR A 197 -9.40 -3.42 -3.91
C TYR A 197 -8.88 -3.61 -5.34
N ARG A 198 -9.77 -3.43 -6.32
CA ARG A 198 -9.42 -3.40 -7.75
C ARG A 198 -9.84 -2.03 -8.30
N ALA A 199 -8.91 -1.29 -8.88
CA ALA A 199 -9.15 0.05 -9.38
C ALA A 199 -10.13 0.06 -10.57
N LEU A 200 -10.12 -1.00 -11.37
CA LEU A 200 -11.07 -1.23 -12.46
C LEU A 200 -12.00 -2.39 -12.12
N SER A 201 -13.30 -2.11 -12.18
CA SER A 201 -14.34 -3.14 -12.14
C SER A 201 -14.36 -3.91 -13.47
N PRO A 202 -14.75 -5.19 -13.49
CA PRO A 202 -14.78 -6.03 -14.70
C PRO A 202 -15.45 -5.42 -15.95
N PRO A 203 -16.54 -4.63 -15.84
CA PRO A 203 -17.13 -3.99 -17.03
C PRO A 203 -16.19 -3.00 -17.73
N ASN A 204 -15.31 -2.35 -16.97
CA ASN A 204 -14.40 -1.31 -17.46
C ASN A 204 -12.98 -1.85 -17.69
N SER A 205 -12.73 -3.16 -17.54
CA SER A 205 -11.40 -3.74 -17.76
C SER A 205 -11.05 -3.92 -19.23
N ALA A 206 -12.04 -3.82 -20.12
CA ALA A 206 -11.87 -3.88 -21.57
C ALA A 206 -11.71 -2.48 -22.23
N ASP A 207 -11.92 -1.41 -21.47
CA ASP A 207 -11.77 -0.02 -21.95
C ASP A 207 -10.29 0.29 -22.23
N ASP A 208 -10.04 1.24 -23.14
CA ASP A 208 -8.68 1.75 -23.40
C ASP A 208 -8.05 2.25 -22.09
N PRO A 209 -6.95 1.61 -21.61
CA PRO A 209 -6.31 1.97 -20.36
C PRO A 209 -5.69 3.38 -20.37
N TYR A 210 -5.52 3.98 -21.55
CA TYR A 210 -5.01 5.35 -21.71
C TYR A 210 -6.10 6.40 -21.87
N SER A 211 -7.37 6.02 -21.88
CA SER A 211 -8.46 7.00 -21.87
C SER A 211 -8.42 7.87 -20.61
N LEU A 212 -8.82 9.15 -20.72
CA LEU A 212 -8.79 10.09 -19.59
C LEU A 212 -9.56 9.57 -18.37
N LYS A 213 -10.67 8.85 -18.59
CA LYS A 213 -11.49 8.24 -17.54
C LYS A 213 -10.70 7.16 -16.79
N ILE A 214 -10.04 6.24 -17.50
CA ILE A 214 -9.29 5.14 -16.89
C ILE A 214 -8.01 5.67 -16.23
N GLN A 215 -7.30 6.61 -16.87
CA GLN A 215 -6.15 7.27 -16.25
C GLN A 215 -6.50 7.99 -14.95
N ALA A 216 -7.65 8.68 -14.88
CA ALA A 216 -8.11 9.33 -13.65
C ALA A 216 -8.36 8.34 -12.49
N GLN A 217 -8.59 7.07 -12.82
CA GLN A 217 -8.78 5.99 -11.86
C GLN A 217 -7.48 5.24 -11.55
N LEU A 218 -6.61 4.97 -12.51
CA LEU A 218 -5.39 4.20 -12.30
C LEU A 218 -4.19 5.04 -11.87
N LYS A 219 -4.05 6.28 -12.38
CA LYS A 219 -2.86 7.11 -12.14
C LYS A 219 -2.85 7.61 -10.71
N ILE A 220 -1.77 7.36 -9.97
CA ILE A 220 -1.57 7.84 -8.60
C ILE A 220 -0.13 8.33 -8.38
N THR A 221 0.03 9.18 -7.36
CA THR A 221 1.32 9.59 -6.78
C THR A 221 1.42 9.16 -5.30
N ASN A 222 0.29 8.95 -4.63
CA ASN A 222 0.26 8.41 -3.27
C ASN A 222 -0.95 7.51 -3.08
N LEU A 223 -0.80 6.56 -2.16
CA LEU A 223 -1.87 5.71 -1.68
C LEU A 223 -1.94 5.82 -0.15
N ARG A 224 -3.14 6.00 0.40
CA ARG A 224 -3.36 6.10 1.84
C ARG A 224 -4.50 5.21 2.27
N VAL A 225 -4.29 4.48 3.36
CA VAL A 225 -5.30 3.72 4.06
C VAL A 225 -5.52 4.33 5.44
N GLN A 226 -6.76 4.64 5.76
CA GLN A 226 -7.16 5.07 7.09
C GLN A 226 -7.93 3.94 7.77
N LEU A 227 -7.38 3.38 8.84
CA LEU A 227 -8.06 2.42 9.70
C LEU A 227 -8.84 3.23 10.74
N LEU A 228 -10.17 3.11 10.74
CA LEU A 228 -11.05 4.03 11.46
C LEU A 228 -11.67 3.43 12.73
N LYS A 229 -11.93 2.13 12.72
CA LYS A 229 -12.52 1.42 13.85
C LYS A 229 -11.98 0.00 13.93
N ARG A 230 -11.46 -0.39 15.09
CA ARG A 230 -10.96 -1.75 15.34
C ARG A 230 -12.09 -2.77 15.48
N GLN A 231 -11.74 -4.04 15.33
CA GLN A 231 -12.56 -5.19 15.74
C GLN A 231 -11.73 -6.10 16.64
N SER A 232 -12.41 -6.69 17.61
CA SER A 232 -11.89 -7.82 18.39
C SER A 232 -12.32 -9.12 17.72
N CYS A 233 -11.59 -10.20 17.96
CA CYS A 233 -12.00 -11.54 17.56
C CYS A 233 -13.14 -12.01 18.48
N PRO A 234 -14.39 -12.19 18.00
CA PRO A 234 -15.52 -12.59 18.83
C PRO A 234 -15.65 -14.11 18.87
N CYS A 235 -14.57 -14.80 19.25
CA CYS A 235 -14.59 -16.25 19.42
C CYS A 235 -15.10 -16.62 20.83
N HIS A 236 -15.73 -17.78 20.97
CA HIS A 236 -16.22 -18.26 22.27
C HIS A 236 -15.04 -18.65 23.16
N SER A 237 -14.90 -18.02 24.34
CA SER A 237 -13.95 -18.48 25.36
C SER A 237 -14.62 -19.55 26.23
N ASN A 238 -13.97 -20.70 26.36
CA ASN A 238 -14.38 -21.70 27.36
C ASN A 238 -13.97 -21.29 28.79
N ASP A 239 -13.22 -20.19 28.91
CA ASP A 239 -12.68 -19.70 30.17
C ASP A 239 -13.46 -18.44 30.58
N LEU A 240 -14.37 -18.61 31.56
CA LEU A 240 -15.23 -17.55 32.10
C LEU A 240 -14.47 -16.60 33.06
N ASN A 241 -13.25 -16.97 33.48
CA ASN A 241 -12.50 -16.29 34.54
C ASN A 241 -11.26 -15.53 34.06
N ALA A 242 -10.87 -15.66 32.80
CA ALA A 242 -9.79 -14.88 32.24
C ALA A 242 -10.38 -13.76 31.38
N ASN A 243 -10.61 -12.58 31.97
CA ASN A 243 -10.71 -11.35 31.16
C ASN A 243 -9.30 -11.10 30.61
N PRO A 244 -8.99 -11.47 29.35
CA PRO A 244 -7.68 -11.17 28.83
C PRO A 244 -7.56 -9.64 28.84
N PRO A 245 -6.43 -9.06 29.27
CA PRO A 245 -6.26 -7.62 29.14
C PRO A 245 -6.55 -7.23 27.69
N GLN A 246 -7.34 -6.18 27.48
CA GLN A 246 -7.75 -5.67 26.17
C GLN A 246 -6.57 -5.02 25.43
N LEU A 247 -5.48 -5.78 25.27
CA LEU A 247 -4.29 -5.43 24.50
C LEU A 247 -4.69 -5.51 23.03
N THR A 248 -5.16 -4.38 22.51
CA THR A 248 -5.74 -4.29 21.18
C THR A 248 -4.88 -3.42 20.29
N TYR A 249 -4.68 -3.84 19.05
CA TYR A 249 -3.76 -3.22 18.08
C TYR A 249 -4.21 -3.57 16.65
N TYR A 250 -3.72 -2.82 15.67
CA TYR A 250 -3.77 -3.22 14.26
C TYR A 250 -2.49 -3.97 13.91
N ALA A 251 -2.59 -5.04 13.11
CA ALA A 251 -1.42 -5.72 12.57
C ALA A 251 -1.66 -6.24 11.16
N ILE A 252 -0.67 -6.06 10.28
CA ILE A 252 -0.75 -6.39 8.84
C ILE A 252 0.52 -7.13 8.44
N TYR A 253 0.35 -8.34 7.89
CA TYR A 253 1.43 -9.12 7.28
C TYR A 253 1.90 -8.44 6.00
N ASP A 254 0.99 -8.24 5.03
CA ASP A 254 1.37 -7.76 3.70
C ASP A 254 0.53 -6.54 3.27
N PHE A 255 1.17 -5.57 2.62
CA PHE A 255 0.59 -4.40 1.95
C PHE A 255 1.06 -4.37 0.49
N ILE A 256 0.34 -5.08 -0.37
CA ILE A 256 0.74 -5.34 -1.75
C ILE A 256 0.01 -4.34 -2.67
N VAL A 257 0.77 -3.41 -3.25
CA VAL A 257 0.27 -2.39 -4.16
C VAL A 257 0.64 -2.78 -5.59
N LYS A 258 -0.23 -3.48 -6.30
CA LYS A 258 0.02 -3.92 -7.68
C LYS A 258 -0.12 -2.75 -8.65
N GLY A 259 0.89 -2.54 -9.46
CA GLY A 259 0.92 -1.45 -10.43
C GLY A 259 2.13 -1.50 -11.36
N SER A 260 2.28 -0.49 -12.19
CA SER A 260 3.41 -0.30 -13.11
C SER A 260 3.71 1.19 -13.26
N CYS A 261 4.85 1.55 -13.85
CA CYS A 261 5.11 2.97 -14.12
C CYS A 261 4.14 3.49 -15.17
N PHE A 262 3.81 4.77 -15.05
CA PHE A 262 2.98 5.46 -16.02
C PHE A 262 3.83 6.01 -17.17
N CYS A 263 3.73 5.41 -18.35
CA CYS A 263 4.51 5.79 -19.54
C CYS A 263 3.65 6.17 -20.75
N ASN A 264 2.33 6.38 -20.58
CA ASN A 264 1.37 6.67 -21.65
C ASN A 264 1.41 5.69 -22.84
N GLY A 265 1.87 4.45 -22.64
CA GLY A 265 1.97 3.46 -23.71
C GLY A 265 3.21 3.54 -24.59
N HIS A 266 4.19 4.38 -24.22
CA HIS A 266 5.39 4.64 -25.01
C HIS A 266 6.67 3.99 -24.46
N ALA A 267 6.59 3.21 -23.38
CA ALA A 267 7.73 2.47 -22.85
C ALA A 267 7.30 1.16 -22.18
N ASP A 268 8.09 0.11 -22.35
CA ASP A 268 7.92 -1.21 -21.73
C ASP A 268 8.82 -1.40 -20.50
N ARG A 269 9.64 -0.39 -20.15
CA ARG A 269 10.59 -0.42 -19.03
C ARG A 269 10.72 0.96 -18.40
N CYS A 270 11.14 0.98 -17.15
CA CYS A 270 11.41 2.21 -16.40
C CYS A 270 12.82 2.15 -15.82
N ALA A 271 13.49 3.29 -15.81
CA ALA A 271 14.69 3.50 -15.01
C ALA A 271 14.32 4.16 -13.66
N PRO A 272 15.09 3.93 -12.59
CA PRO A 272 14.92 4.66 -11.35
C PRO A 272 14.97 6.18 -11.56
N LEU A 273 14.10 6.92 -10.89
CA LEU A 273 14.12 8.38 -10.93
C LEU A 273 15.43 8.91 -10.33
N LYS A 274 16.04 9.90 -10.96
CA LYS A 274 17.31 10.50 -10.49
C LYS A 274 17.14 11.00 -9.05
N GLY A 275 18.00 10.52 -8.15
CA GLY A 275 18.00 10.87 -6.72
C GLY A 275 17.10 9.99 -5.83
N PHE A 276 16.27 9.10 -6.40
CA PHE A 276 15.55 8.11 -5.62
C PHE A 276 16.52 7.09 -5.01
N ARG A 277 16.38 6.84 -3.70
CA ARG A 277 17.16 5.85 -2.97
C ARG A 277 16.21 4.82 -2.36
N PRO A 278 16.23 3.56 -2.83
CA PRO A 278 15.40 2.52 -2.25
C PRO A 278 15.73 2.30 -0.77
N VAL A 279 14.70 2.08 0.04
CA VAL A 279 14.89 1.65 1.44
C VAL A 279 15.21 0.16 1.43
N LYS A 280 16.31 -0.24 2.08
CA LYS A 280 16.60 -1.66 2.32
C LYS A 280 15.55 -2.20 3.30
N ALA A 281 14.82 -3.25 2.92
CA ALA A 281 13.96 -3.95 3.86
C ALA A 281 14.83 -4.50 5.01
N ALA A 282 14.38 -4.33 6.26
CA ALA A 282 15.06 -4.89 7.41
C ALA A 282 15.23 -6.41 7.21
N GLY A 283 16.45 -6.93 7.36
CA GLY A 283 16.75 -8.35 7.18
C GLY A 283 17.32 -8.76 5.81
N VAL A 284 17.47 -7.84 4.85
CA VAL A 284 18.28 -8.12 3.64
C VAL A 284 19.76 -7.89 3.97
N PHE A 285 20.35 -8.83 4.71
CA PHE A 285 21.80 -8.99 4.70
C PHE A 285 22.21 -9.56 3.34
N HIS A 286 23.15 -8.90 2.68
CA HIS A 286 23.80 -9.45 1.51
C HIS A 286 24.53 -10.74 1.94
N VAL A 287 24.28 -11.84 1.22
CA VAL A 287 25.29 -12.91 1.05
C VAL A 287 26.18 -12.49 -0.10
#